data_AF-A0A6C0H5M6-F1
#
_entry.id   AF-A0A6C0H5M6-F1
#
_cell.length_a   1.000
_cell.length_b   1.000
_cell.length_c   1.000
_cell.angle_alpha   90.00
_cell.angle_beta   90.00
_cell.angle_gamma   90.00
#
_symmetry.space_group_name_H-M   'P 1'
#
loop_
_entity.id
_entity.type
_entity.pdbx_description
1 polymer ?
#
loop_
_entity_poly.entity_id
_entity_poly.type
_entity_poly.pdbx_seq_one_letter_code
_entity_poly.pdbx_strand_id
1 'polypeptide(L)'
;MTIIQNAIRANVYHRSNKQYIVAPFDCDALKIIMRAIFLQHSDNNFNNIKQQISNLNQMVIDFCVPKVFSEAQSYLRYLYDVDNLVQPIPRPVLSSQSDKFDLKLPNWF
;
A
#
# COMPACT_ATOMS: atom_id res chain seq x y z
N MET A 1 -5.88 -13.93 -18.60
CA MET A 1 -5.27 -12.68 -18.07
C MET A 1 -6.32 -11.62 -17.73
N THR A 2 -7.19 -11.25 -18.67
CA THR A 2 -8.20 -10.18 -18.48
C THR A 2 -9.09 -10.35 -17.25
N ILE A 3 -9.54 -11.57 -16.96
CA ILE A 3 -10.39 -11.88 -15.79
C ILE A 3 -9.70 -11.48 -14.48
N ILE A 4 -8.44 -11.90 -14.29
CA ILE A 4 -7.66 -11.61 -13.08
C ILE A 4 -7.38 -10.11 -12.97
N GLN A 5 -6.98 -9.47 -14.07
CA GLN A 5 -6.76 -8.02 -14.12
C GLN A 5 -8.01 -7.24 -13.69
N ASN A 6 -9.17 -7.59 -14.26
CA ASN A 6 -10.43 -6.94 -13.92
C ASN A 6 -10.83 -7.20 -12.47
N ALA A 7 -10.61 -8.43 -11.97
CA ALA A 7 -10.86 -8.76 -10.58
C ALA A 7 -9.99 -7.93 -9.61
N ILE A 8 -8.68 -7.78 -9.89
CA ILE A 8 -7.79 -6.94 -9.09
C ILE A 8 -8.29 -5.49 -9.09
N ARG A 9 -8.59 -4.93 -10.26
CA ARG A 9 -9.08 -3.54 -10.39
C ARG A 9 -10.39 -3.32 -9.64
N ALA A 10 -11.35 -4.24 -9.76
CA ALA A 10 -12.62 -4.16 -9.05
C ALA A 10 -12.42 -4.24 -7.54
N ASN A 11 -11.58 -5.17 -7.06
CA ASN A 11 -11.30 -5.31 -5.63
C ASN A 11 -10.58 -4.08 -5.05
N VAL A 12 -9.64 -3.48 -5.76
CA VAL A 12 -8.98 -2.23 -5.35
C VAL A 12 -9.98 -1.07 -5.32
N TYR A 13 -10.85 -0.97 -6.32
CA TYR A 13 -11.92 0.02 -6.35
C TYR A 13 -12.87 -0.13 -5.15
N HIS A 14 -13.29 -1.35 -4.82
CA HIS A 14 -14.14 -1.58 -3.65
C HIS A 14 -13.42 -1.31 -2.33
N ARG A 15 -12.17 -1.78 -2.19
CA ARG A 15 -11.35 -1.58 -0.98
C ARG A 15 -11.04 -0.11 -0.70
N SER A 16 -10.92 0.71 -1.75
CA SER A 16 -10.74 2.16 -1.66
C SER A 16 -12.03 2.93 -1.42
N ASN A 17 -13.13 2.29 -1.03
CA ASN A 17 -14.45 2.92 -0.94
C ASN A 17 -14.83 3.65 -2.25
N LYS A 18 -14.54 3.01 -3.39
CA LYS A 18 -14.84 3.50 -4.74
C LYS A 18 -14.06 4.75 -5.17
N GLN A 19 -12.92 5.03 -4.53
CA GLN A 19 -12.11 6.22 -4.81
C GLN A 19 -11.01 5.96 -5.86
N TYR A 20 -10.42 4.77 -5.88
CA TYR A 20 -9.24 4.49 -6.72
C TYR A 20 -9.64 3.74 -7.99
N ILE A 21 -9.47 4.39 -9.14
CA ILE A 21 -9.58 3.76 -10.46
C ILE A 21 -8.16 3.52 -10.96
N VAL A 22 -7.70 2.27 -10.85
CA VAL A 22 -6.35 1.88 -11.27
C VAL A 22 -6.32 1.33 -12.70
N ALA A 23 -5.23 1.60 -13.40
CA ALA A 23 -4.94 1.04 -14.70
C ALA A 23 -4.67 -0.49 -14.60
N PRO A 24 -4.66 -1.22 -15.74
CA PRO A 24 -4.20 -2.60 -15.75
C PRO A 24 -2.78 -2.71 -15.18
N PHE A 25 -2.55 -3.75 -14.39
CA PHE A 25 -1.22 -4.05 -13.85
C PHE A 25 -0.28 -4.51 -14.97
N ASP A 26 1.03 -4.38 -14.77
CA ASP A 26 2.00 -4.87 -15.74
C ASP A 26 1.80 -6.37 -16.03
N CYS A 27 1.73 -6.71 -17.32
CA CYS A 27 1.41 -8.06 -17.75
C CYS A 27 2.52 -9.05 -17.40
N ASP A 28 3.77 -8.64 -17.46
CA ASP A 28 4.91 -9.54 -17.22
C ASP A 28 5.10 -9.77 -15.72
N ALA A 29 5.00 -8.73 -14.90
CA ALA A 29 4.93 -8.86 -13.44
C ALA A 29 3.77 -9.77 -13.00
N LEU A 30 2.57 -9.61 -13.59
CA LEU A 30 1.44 -10.49 -13.26
C LEU A 30 1.71 -11.95 -13.63
N LYS A 31 2.32 -12.22 -14.79
CA LYS A 31 2.69 -13.59 -15.20
C LYS A 31 3.71 -14.21 -14.23
N ILE A 32 4.67 -13.44 -13.76
CA ILE A 32 5.66 -13.90 -12.77
C ILE A 32 4.96 -14.34 -11.49
N ILE A 33 4.05 -13.51 -10.97
CA ILE A 33 3.27 -13.83 -9.76
C ILE A 33 2.39 -15.05 -9.98
N MET A 34 1.67 -15.11 -11.10
CA MET A 34 0.82 -16.25 -11.44
C MET A 34 1.63 -17.55 -11.54
N ARG A 35 2.82 -17.49 -12.15
CA ARG A 35 3.72 -18.64 -12.24
C ARG A 35 4.21 -19.08 -10.86
N ALA A 36 4.61 -18.15 -10.01
CA ALA A 36 5.06 -18.47 -8.66
C ALA A 36 3.96 -19.16 -7.84
N ILE A 37 2.74 -18.61 -7.86
CA ILE A 37 1.58 -19.19 -7.15
C ILE A 37 1.22 -20.56 -7.72
N PHE A 38 1.22 -20.71 -9.05
CA PHE A 38 1.00 -22.01 -9.68
C PHE A 38 2.03 -23.04 -9.18
N LEU A 39 3.33 -22.73 -9.23
CA LEU A 39 4.37 -23.67 -8.82
C LEU A 39 4.31 -24.03 -7.33
N GLN A 40 3.82 -23.14 -6.48
CA GLN A 40 3.73 -23.37 -5.03
C GLN A 40 2.45 -24.10 -4.61
N HIS A 41 1.34 -23.91 -5.33
CA HIS A 41 0.00 -24.31 -4.87
C HIS A 41 -0.77 -25.19 -5.86
N SER A 42 -0.19 -25.59 -7.00
CA SER A 42 -0.88 -26.48 -7.95
C SER A 42 -0.97 -27.92 -7.41
N ASP A 43 -2.19 -28.46 -7.32
CA ASP A 43 -2.42 -29.87 -6.98
C ASP A 43 -2.10 -30.83 -8.13
N ASN A 44 -2.08 -30.33 -9.38
CA ASN A 44 -1.81 -31.09 -10.61
C ASN A 44 -2.63 -32.39 -10.76
N ASN A 45 -3.82 -32.43 -10.16
CA ASN A 45 -4.75 -33.54 -10.31
C ASN A 45 -5.64 -33.32 -11.54
N PHE A 46 -5.96 -34.39 -12.25
CA PHE A 46 -6.84 -34.37 -13.43
C PHE A 46 -8.32 -34.13 -13.08
N ASN A 47 -8.70 -34.29 -11.81
CA ASN A 47 -10.05 -34.05 -11.33
C ASN A 47 -10.26 -32.58 -10.91
N ASN A 48 -11.45 -32.03 -11.15
CA ASN A 48 -11.86 -30.69 -10.66
C ASN A 48 -10.97 -29.51 -11.12
N ILE A 49 -10.42 -29.58 -12.34
CA ILE A 49 -9.56 -28.54 -12.93
C ILE A 49 -10.16 -27.13 -12.79
N LYS A 50 -11.47 -26.98 -13.01
CA LYS A 50 -12.16 -25.68 -12.87
C LYS A 50 -12.02 -25.10 -11.46
N GLN A 51 -12.16 -25.93 -10.42
CA GLN A 51 -12.03 -25.48 -9.04
C GLN A 51 -10.57 -25.14 -8.71
N GLN A 52 -9.62 -25.96 -9.18
CA GLN A 52 -8.19 -25.68 -9.00
C GLN A 52 -7.81 -24.34 -9.63
N ILE A 53 -8.24 -24.06 -10.86
CA ILE A 53 -8.01 -22.78 -11.53
C ILE A 53 -8.64 -21.62 -10.73
N SER A 54 -9.86 -21.79 -10.22
CA SER A 54 -10.53 -20.77 -9.41
C SER A 54 -9.74 -20.47 -8.13
N ASN A 55 -9.25 -21.50 -7.44
CA ASN A 55 -8.47 -21.36 -6.22
C ASN A 55 -7.14 -20.63 -6.48
N LEU A 56 -6.42 -21.03 -7.54
CA LEU A 56 -5.17 -20.38 -7.95
C LEU A 56 -5.40 -18.91 -8.31
N ASN A 57 -6.45 -18.61 -9.07
CA ASN A 57 -6.80 -17.24 -9.42
C ASN A 57 -7.11 -16.40 -8.18
N GLN A 58 -7.82 -16.98 -7.21
CA GLN A 58 -8.14 -16.30 -5.95
C GLN A 58 -6.86 -15.95 -5.17
N MET A 59 -5.92 -16.90 -5.06
CA MET A 59 -4.61 -16.65 -4.42
C MET A 59 -3.84 -15.51 -5.10
N VAL A 60 -3.87 -15.45 -6.43
CA VAL A 60 -3.24 -14.35 -7.19
C VAL A 60 -3.90 -13.02 -6.87
N ILE A 61 -5.24 -12.97 -6.84
CA ILE A 61 -6.00 -11.76 -6.53
C ILE A 61 -5.69 -11.29 -5.11
N ASP A 62 -5.76 -12.20 -4.13
CA ASP A 62 -5.53 -11.90 -2.70
C ASP A 62 -4.11 -11.38 -2.45
N PHE A 63 -3.12 -11.89 -3.18
CA PHE A 63 -1.74 -11.41 -3.11
C PHE A 63 -1.57 -10.01 -3.73
N CYS A 64 -2.21 -9.76 -4.88
CA CYS A 64 -1.99 -8.53 -5.65
C CYS A 64 -2.78 -7.33 -5.10
N VAL A 65 -4.04 -7.51 -4.68
CA VAL A 65 -4.92 -6.43 -4.24
C VAL A 65 -4.32 -5.53 -3.14
N PRO A 66 -3.76 -6.03 -2.02
CA PRO A 66 -3.18 -5.16 -1.00
C PRO A 66 -1.99 -4.34 -1.51
N LYS A 67 -1.16 -4.92 -2.39
CA LYS A 67 0.02 -4.26 -2.96
C LYS A 67 -0.38 -3.11 -3.87
N VAL A 68 -1.27 -3.39 -4.83
CA VAL A 68 -1.76 -2.37 -5.77
C VAL A 68 -2.53 -1.26 -5.04
N PHE A 69 -3.31 -1.61 -4.01
CA PHE A 69 -4.00 -0.60 -3.19
C PHE A 69 -3.01 0.31 -2.44
N SER A 70 -1.98 -0.26 -1.82
CA SER A 70 -0.94 0.50 -1.13
C SER A 70 -0.15 1.39 -2.10
N GLU A 71 0.18 0.87 -3.29
CA GLU A 71 0.89 1.61 -4.32
C GLU A 71 0.07 2.80 -4.83
N ALA A 72 -1.23 2.60 -5.07
CA ALA A 72 -2.14 3.68 -5.45
C ALA A 72 -2.21 4.78 -4.38
N GLN A 73 -2.27 4.40 -3.10
CA GLN A 73 -2.25 5.36 -1.99
C GLN A 73 -0.92 6.12 -1.93
N SER A 74 0.21 5.42 -2.05
CA SER A 74 1.55 6.03 -2.06
C SER A 74 1.72 6.98 -3.26
N TYR A 75 1.20 6.62 -4.43
CA TYR A 75 1.24 7.48 -5.61
C TYR A 75 0.45 8.77 -5.42
N LEU A 76 -0.76 8.69 -4.85
CA LEU A 76 -1.55 9.89 -4.51
C LEU A 76 -0.85 10.76 -3.47
N ARG A 77 -0.19 10.13 -2.48
CA ARG A 77 0.60 10.86 -1.48
C ARG A 77 1.79 11.56 -2.13
N TYR A 78 2.48 10.88 -3.04
CA TYR A 78 3.58 11.46 -3.81
C TYR A 78 3.12 12.68 -4.63
N LEU A 79 2.00 12.57 -5.35
CA LEU A 79 1.45 13.71 -6.09
C LEU A 79 1.13 14.89 -5.16
N TYR A 80 0.50 14.62 -4.02
CA TYR A 80 0.23 15.64 -3.01
C TYR A 80 1.53 16.30 -2.51
N ASP A 81 2.56 15.53 -2.19
CA ASP A 81 3.82 16.05 -1.66
C ASP A 81 4.62 16.83 -2.73
N VAL A 82 4.46 16.51 -4.02
CA VAL A 82 5.07 17.27 -5.12
C VAL A 82 4.36 18.61 -5.36
N ASP A 83 3.03 18.64 -5.25
CA ASP A 83 2.24 19.86 -5.46
C ASP A 83 2.29 20.82 -4.26
N ASN A 84 2.57 20.31 -3.06
CA ASN A 84 2.59 21.10 -1.82
C ASN A 84 4.01 21.40 -1.36
N LEU A 85 4.25 22.65 -0.95
CA LEU A 85 5.53 23.02 -0.35
C LEU A 85 5.72 22.29 0.99
N VAL A 86 6.90 21.68 1.15
CA VAL A 86 7.30 21.04 2.39
C VAL A 86 7.20 22.04 3.55
N GLN A 87 6.45 21.67 4.57
CA GLN A 87 6.38 22.47 5.80
C GLN A 87 7.65 22.21 6.61
N PRO A 88 8.42 23.26 6.97
CA PRO A 88 9.58 23.10 7.83
C PRO A 88 9.20 22.43 9.15
N ILE A 89 10.10 21.59 9.67
CA ILE A 89 9.92 20.96 10.98
C ILE A 89 9.73 22.09 12.02
N PRO A 90 8.67 22.06 12.83
CA PRO A 90 8.44 23.10 13.83
C PRO A 90 9.58 23.10 14.84
N ARG A 91 9.89 24.29 15.38
CA ARG A 91 10.89 24.41 16.45
C ARG A 91 10.50 23.54 17.64
N PRO A 92 11.46 22.94 18.36
CA PRO A 92 11.18 22.18 19.57
C PRO A 92 10.34 23.00 20.55
N VAL A 93 9.28 22.40 21.07
CA VAL A 93 8.47 22.99 22.13
C VAL A 93 9.08 22.55 23.47
N LEU A 94 9.31 23.51 24.36
CA LEU A 94 9.81 23.23 25.70
C LEU A 94 8.79 22.33 26.45
N SER A 95 9.24 21.16 26.91
CA SER A 95 8.38 20.15 27.54
C SER A 95 8.04 20.45 29.00
N SER A 96 8.88 21.19 29.72
CA SER A 96 8.65 21.62 31.11
C SER A 96 9.28 22.98 31.37
N GLN A 97 8.68 23.77 32.27
CA GLN A 97 9.15 25.11 32.65
C GLN A 97 9.96 25.08 33.95
N SER A 98 10.84 24.08 34.15
CA SER A 98 11.70 24.02 35.35
C SER A 98 12.55 25.28 35.53
N ASP A 99 12.91 25.91 34.42
CA ASP A 99 13.79 27.07 34.40
C ASP A 99 13.05 28.40 34.66
N LYS A 100 11.70 28.39 34.78
CA LYS A 100 10.95 29.60 35.18
C LYS A 100 11.11 29.96 36.66
N PHE A 101 11.75 29.10 37.45
CA PHE A 101 12.31 29.48 38.74
C PHE A 101 13.67 30.15 38.51
N ASP A 102 13.67 31.31 37.85
CA ASP A 102 14.86 32.15 37.72
C ASP A 102 15.37 32.49 39.13
N LEU A 103 16.41 31.79 39.57
CA LEU A 103 17.23 32.27 40.68
C LEU A 103 17.85 33.57 40.19
N LYS A 104 17.35 34.71 40.69
CA LYS A 104 17.95 36.01 40.40
C LYS A 104 19.43 35.95 40.73
N LEU A 105 20.29 36.29 39.77
CA LEU A 105 21.71 36.53 40.03
C LEU A 105 21.83 37.53 41.18
N PRO A 106 22.63 37.24 42.21
CA PRO A 106 22.75 38.15 43.34
C PRO A 106 23.49 39.43 42.92
N ASN A 107 23.18 40.55 43.58
CA ASN A 107 23.62 41.92 43.23
C ASN A 107 25.13 42.19 43.37
N TRP A 108 25.97 41.16 43.51
CA TRP A 108 27.42 41.27 43.67
C TRP A 108 28.20 40.75 42.45
N PHE A 109 27.52 40.64 41.31
CA PHE A 109 28.09 40.46 39.96
C PHE A 109 27.74 41.64 39.07
#